data_AF-A0A0C3FWZ0-F1
#
_entry.id   AF-A0A0C3FWZ0-F1
#
_cell.length_a   1.000
_cell.length_b   1.000
_cell.length_c   1.000
_cell.angle_alpha   90.00
_cell.angle_beta   90.00
_cell.angle_gamma   90.00
#
_symmetry.space_group_name_H-M   'P 1'
#
loop_
_entity.id
_entity.type
_entity.pdbx_description
1 polymer ?
#
loop_
_entity_poly.entity_id
_entity_poly.type
_entity_poly.pdbx_seq_one_letter_code
_entity_poly.pdbx_strand_id
1 'polypeptide(L)'
;MEWCLGVTRHVQLSKTKQWDETEHPRYDAREADALMEAEGNDPARLRYRKMFWEAVPDGKDPVVPLLLEKARADGIRHAWEEEESKNHPRFVPPQPGTDKMEKVKMIAPPDRPMIKFVDIGGKFINKHESQKRTKKAAHRGALKAKKRKEVVADEQRRIQEALWIREAANAAVEAEKNTKKIEKLKWQPGVGRSLVLS
;
A
#
# COMPACT_ATOMS: atom_id res chain seq x y z
N MET A 1 -6.52 26.55 -11.50
CA MET A 1 -5.96 25.43 -10.71
C MET A 1 -7.00 24.70 -9.85
N GLU A 2 -8.29 25.04 -9.94
CA GLU A 2 -9.32 24.49 -9.03
C GLU A 2 -10.04 23.24 -9.59
N TRP A 3 -9.84 22.94 -10.87
CA TRP A 3 -10.51 21.83 -11.57
C TRP A 3 -9.93 20.44 -11.24
N CYS A 4 -8.74 20.37 -10.65
CA CYS A 4 -8.09 19.09 -10.31
C CYS A 4 -8.43 18.57 -8.90
N LEU A 5 -9.16 19.34 -8.08
CA LEU A 5 -9.41 19.00 -6.67
C LEU A 5 -10.82 18.43 -6.39
N GLY A 6 -11.69 18.30 -7.39
CA GLY A 6 -13.01 17.65 -7.22
C GLY A 6 -14.01 18.39 -6.30
N VAL A 7 -13.67 19.60 -5.82
CA VAL A 7 -14.43 20.32 -4.79
C VAL A 7 -15.77 20.86 -5.30
N THR A 8 -15.93 21.05 -6.61
CA THR A 8 -17.14 21.67 -7.18
C THR A 8 -18.39 20.77 -7.15
N ARG A 9 -18.25 19.44 -7.08
CA ARG A 9 -19.42 18.53 -7.02
C ARG A 9 -20.09 18.47 -5.65
N HIS A 10 -19.33 18.65 -4.56
CA HIS A 10 -19.91 18.60 -3.21
C HIS A 10 -20.69 19.86 -2.82
N VAL A 11 -20.34 21.02 -3.40
CA VAL A 11 -21.04 22.28 -3.14
C VAL A 11 -22.39 22.35 -3.87
N GLN A 12 -22.55 21.65 -4.99
CA GLN A 12 -23.83 21.61 -5.71
C GLN A 12 -24.83 20.63 -5.08
N LEU A 13 -24.37 19.51 -4.51
CA LEU A 13 -25.23 18.53 -3.83
C LEU A 13 -25.68 18.96 -2.43
N SER A 14 -25.02 19.94 -1.81
CA SER A 14 -25.40 20.45 -0.48
C SER A 14 -26.47 21.55 -0.52
N LYS A 15 -26.78 22.11 -1.70
CA LYS A 15 -27.82 23.13 -1.85
C LYS A 15 -29.26 22.61 -1.83
N THR A 16 -29.48 21.30 -1.98
CA THR A 16 -30.83 20.71 -2.06
C THR A 16 -31.35 20.12 -0.76
N LYS A 17 -30.71 20.42 0.38
CA LYS A 17 -31.22 20.05 1.71
C LYS A 17 -31.44 21.28 2.59
N GLN A 18 -32.01 22.32 1.99
CA GLN A 18 -32.65 23.38 2.75
C GLN A 18 -34.00 22.81 3.18
N TRP A 19 -34.06 22.30 4.40
CA TRP A 19 -35.30 21.81 5.01
C TRP A 19 -36.29 22.96 5.08
N ASP A 20 -37.47 22.81 4.48
CA ASP A 20 -38.56 23.79 4.58
C ASP A 20 -38.92 23.99 6.06
N GLU A 21 -38.64 25.20 6.59
CA GLU A 21 -38.95 25.62 7.96
C GLU A 21 -40.45 25.67 8.26
N THR A 22 -41.31 25.54 7.24
CA THR A 22 -42.77 25.62 7.35
C THR A 22 -43.45 24.31 7.72
N GLU A 23 -42.84 23.14 7.45
CA GLU A 23 -43.44 21.83 7.77
C GLU A 23 -43.03 21.30 9.14
N HIS A 24 -41.93 21.82 9.68
CA HIS A 24 -41.48 21.57 11.04
C HIS A 24 -41.26 22.93 11.70
N PRO A 25 -42.25 23.48 12.45
CA PRO A 25 -41.96 24.60 13.34
C PRO A 25 -40.83 24.11 14.22
N ARG A 26 -39.63 24.67 14.03
CA ARG A 26 -38.51 24.42 14.92
C ARG A 26 -39.01 24.90 16.26
N TYR A 27 -39.49 23.96 17.08
CA TYR A 27 -39.76 24.20 18.49
C TYR A 27 -38.58 25.00 18.99
N ASP A 28 -38.85 26.19 19.54
CA ASP A 28 -37.80 27.12 19.89
C ASP A 28 -36.86 26.38 20.83
N ALA A 29 -35.67 26.03 20.34
CA ALA A 29 -34.75 25.16 21.05
C ALA A 29 -34.43 25.76 22.42
N ARG A 30 -34.51 27.09 22.53
CA ARG A 30 -34.36 27.84 23.78
C ARG A 30 -35.48 27.60 24.77
N GLU A 31 -36.73 27.51 24.33
CA GLU A 31 -37.87 27.18 25.20
C GLU A 31 -37.81 25.73 25.68
N ALA A 32 -37.43 24.80 24.79
CA ALA A 32 -37.22 23.40 25.14
C ALA A 32 -36.06 23.22 26.13
N ASP A 33 -34.93 23.91 25.90
CA ASP A 33 -33.78 23.89 26.81
C ASP A 33 -34.14 24.53 28.16
N ALA A 34 -34.89 25.64 28.18
CA ALA A 34 -35.34 26.30 29.40
C ALA A 34 -36.31 25.44 30.22
N LEU A 35 -37.23 24.72 29.56
CA LEU A 35 -38.14 23.76 30.22
C LEU A 35 -37.37 22.57 30.82
N MET A 36 -36.40 22.01 30.09
CA MET A 36 -35.58 20.92 30.61
C MET A 36 -34.71 21.36 31.80
N GLU A 37 -34.19 22.59 31.79
CA GLU A 37 -33.44 23.15 32.91
C GLU A 37 -34.36 23.41 34.12
N ALA A 38 -35.57 23.91 33.90
CA ALA A 38 -36.57 24.16 34.95
C ALA A 38 -37.11 22.87 35.59
N GLU A 39 -37.35 21.82 34.80
CA GLU A 39 -37.76 20.49 35.31
C GLU A 39 -36.60 19.71 35.95
N GLY A 40 -35.35 20.17 35.77
CA GLY A 40 -34.15 19.52 36.30
C GLY A 40 -33.87 18.14 35.68
N ASN A 41 -34.56 17.79 34.60
CA ASN A 41 -34.48 16.50 33.92
C ASN A 41 -33.50 16.56 32.74
N ASP A 42 -32.29 17.06 32.99
CA ASP A 42 -31.20 17.01 32.04
C ASP A 42 -30.36 15.73 32.30
N PRO A 43 -30.58 14.64 31.53
CA PRO A 43 -29.86 13.39 31.72
C PRO A 43 -28.37 13.53 31.42
N ALA A 44 -27.96 14.48 30.57
CA ALA A 44 -26.56 14.75 30.30
C ALA A 44 -25.92 15.40 31.53
N ARG A 45 -26.55 16.43 32.10
CA ARG A 45 -26.10 17.07 33.34
C ARG A 45 -26.08 16.11 34.52
N LEU A 46 -27.07 15.23 34.67
CA LEU A 46 -27.08 14.20 35.71
C LEU A 46 -25.95 13.17 35.53
N ARG A 47 -25.65 12.77 34.29
CA ARG A 47 -24.48 11.91 33.99
C ARG A 47 -23.16 12.60 34.34
N TYR A 48 -23.00 13.87 33.98
CA TYR A 48 -21.81 14.64 34.35
C TYR A 48 -21.70 14.82 35.87
N ARG A 49 -22.81 15.14 36.55
CA ARG A 49 -22.86 15.24 38.02
C ARG A 49 -22.47 13.91 38.67
N LYS A 50 -22.98 12.79 38.14
CA LYS A 50 -22.64 11.45 38.64
C LYS A 50 -21.17 11.07 38.40
N MET A 51 -20.60 11.44 37.26
CA MET A 51 -19.19 11.12 36.95
C MET A 51 -18.18 11.94 37.77
N PHE A 52 -18.50 13.19 38.11
CA PHE A 52 -17.53 14.10 38.72
C PHE A 52 -17.86 14.52 40.16
N TRP A 53 -19.12 14.46 40.58
CA TRP A 53 -19.60 15.06 41.84
C TRP A 53 -20.28 14.08 42.81
N GLU A 54 -20.52 12.81 42.43
CA GLU A 54 -20.82 11.81 43.45
C GLU A 54 -19.54 11.53 44.25
N ALA A 55 -19.60 11.77 45.56
CA ALA A 55 -18.51 11.45 46.47
C ALA A 55 -18.16 9.97 46.28
N VAL A 56 -16.88 9.69 46.02
CA VAL A 56 -16.40 8.31 46.00
C VAL A 56 -16.77 7.70 47.35
N PRO A 57 -17.52 6.58 47.39
CA PRO A 57 -17.98 6.03 48.66
C PRO A 57 -16.77 5.78 49.57
N ASP A 58 -16.91 6.18 50.84
CA ASP A 58 -15.84 6.15 51.83
C ASP A 58 -15.15 4.77 51.82
N GLY A 59 -13.84 4.76 51.56
CA GLY A 59 -13.02 3.55 51.47
C GLY A 59 -12.71 3.02 50.07
N LYS A 60 -13.16 3.68 49.00
CA LYS A 60 -12.65 3.42 47.64
C LYS A 60 -11.77 4.57 47.16
N ASP A 61 -10.64 4.24 46.53
CA ASP A 61 -9.78 5.25 45.93
C ASP A 61 -10.45 5.86 44.70
N PRO A 62 -10.27 7.17 44.46
CA PRO A 62 -10.76 7.80 43.25
C PRO A 62 -10.11 7.15 42.01
N VAL A 63 -10.95 6.75 41.06
CA VAL A 63 -10.52 5.99 39.87
C VAL A 63 -9.76 6.88 38.86
N VAL A 64 -10.06 8.18 38.85
CA VAL A 64 -9.50 9.14 37.88
C VAL A 64 -7.98 9.35 38.05
N PRO A 65 -7.43 9.59 39.26
CA PRO A 65 -5.99 9.65 39.46
C PRO A 65 -5.24 8.42 38.96
N LEU A 66 -5.73 7.22 39.26
CA LEU A 66 -5.12 5.96 38.80
C LEU A 66 -5.12 5.84 37.27
N LEU A 67 -6.20 6.24 36.61
CA LEU A 67 -6.29 6.28 35.15
C LEU A 67 -5.29 7.27 34.54
N LEU A 68 -5.12 8.45 35.15
CA LEU A 68 -4.17 9.46 34.68
C LEU A 68 -2.72 8.99 34.84
N GLU A 69 -2.39 8.34 35.95
CA GLU A 69 -1.07 7.74 36.16
C GLU A 69 -0.79 6.63 35.15
N LYS A 70 -1.76 5.76 34.91
CA LYS A 70 -1.66 4.71 33.89
C LYS A 70 -1.45 5.31 32.49
N ALA A 71 -2.24 6.33 32.12
CA ALA A 71 -2.10 7.00 30.83
C ALA A 71 -0.71 7.65 30.66
N ARG A 72 -0.14 8.23 31.73
CA ARG A 72 1.24 8.74 31.73
C ARG A 72 2.25 7.62 31.52
N ALA A 73 2.12 6.51 32.25
CA ALA A 73 3.00 5.36 32.11
C ALA A 73 2.95 4.74 30.71
N ASP A 74 1.74 4.59 30.15
CA ASP A 74 1.52 4.07 28.80
C ASP A 74 2.11 5.03 27.75
N GLY A 75 1.97 6.34 27.93
CA GLY A 75 2.61 7.34 27.06
C GLY A 75 4.14 7.23 27.04
N ILE A 76 4.76 7.04 28.21
CA ILE A 76 6.22 6.84 28.32
C ILE A 76 6.64 5.53 27.64
N ARG A 77 5.89 4.44 27.86
CA ARG A 77 6.14 3.14 27.21
C ARG A 77 6.06 3.25 25.69
N HIS A 78 5.01 3.87 25.17
CA HIS A 78 4.84 4.04 23.73
C HIS A 78 5.93 4.92 23.11
N ALA A 79 6.35 6.00 23.79
CA ALA A 79 7.46 6.82 23.33
C ALA A 79 8.76 6.00 23.22
N TRP A 80 9.05 5.15 24.22
CA TRP A 80 10.21 4.28 24.20
C TRP A 80 10.12 3.20 23.10
N GLU A 81 8.99 2.50 23.00
CA GLU A 81 8.73 1.50 21.94
C GLU A 81 8.88 2.12 20.54
N GLU A 82 8.42 3.36 20.35
CA GLU A 82 8.58 4.08 19.09
C GLU A 82 10.05 4.33 18.77
N GLU A 83 10.84 4.82 19.73
CA GLU A 83 12.27 5.06 19.57
C GLU A 83 13.04 3.76 19.26
N GLU A 84 12.75 2.68 19.98
CA GLU A 84 13.35 1.36 19.70
C GLU A 84 12.98 0.86 18.32
N SER A 85 11.72 1.00 17.93
CA SER A 85 11.26 0.55 16.62
C SER A 85 11.87 1.35 15.46
N LYS A 86 12.26 2.61 15.70
CA LYS A 86 13.00 3.44 14.73
C LYS A 86 14.47 3.01 14.63
N ASN A 87 15.06 2.55 15.72
CA ASN A 87 16.44 2.04 15.76
C ASN A 87 16.58 0.59 15.25
N HIS A 88 15.48 -0.03 14.81
CA HIS A 88 15.53 -1.38 14.26
C HIS A 88 16.47 -1.46 13.03
N PRO A 89 17.31 -2.51 12.90
CA PRO A 89 18.32 -2.66 11.81
C PRO A 89 17.75 -2.56 10.39
N ARG A 90 16.45 -2.79 10.25
CA ARG A 90 15.70 -2.65 8.99
C ARG A 90 15.65 -1.20 8.48
N PHE A 91 15.66 -0.23 9.38
CA PHE A 91 15.56 1.19 9.04
C PHE A 91 16.92 1.87 9.07
N VAL A 92 17.79 1.49 10.00
CA VAL A 92 19.16 1.96 10.11
C VAL A 92 20.08 0.75 10.05
N PRO A 93 20.64 0.41 8.87
CA PRO A 93 21.60 -0.68 8.79
C PRO A 93 22.84 -0.32 9.63
N PRO A 94 23.39 -1.28 10.39
CA PRO A 94 24.62 -1.04 11.14
C PRO A 94 25.74 -0.68 10.16
N GLN A 95 26.51 0.36 10.48
CA GLN A 95 27.69 0.71 9.68
C GLN A 95 28.74 -0.40 9.80
N PRO A 96 29.30 -0.88 8.67
CA PRO A 96 30.35 -1.89 8.70
C PRO A 96 31.62 -1.30 9.34
N GLY A 97 32.25 -2.03 10.26
CA GLY A 97 33.51 -1.63 10.90
C GLY A 97 33.38 -0.67 12.07
N THR A 98 32.16 -0.36 12.53
CA THR A 98 31.93 0.42 13.75
C THR A 98 31.36 -0.47 14.85
N ASP A 99 32.03 -0.54 15.99
CA ASP A 99 31.48 -1.19 17.18
C ASP A 99 30.18 -0.48 17.58
N LYS A 100 29.11 -1.26 17.73
CA LYS A 100 27.71 -0.81 17.91
C LYS A 100 27.47 0.06 19.16
N MET A 101 28.50 0.37 19.93
CA MET A 101 28.41 0.96 21.26
C MET A 101 28.78 2.45 21.31
N GLU A 102 29.54 2.97 20.34
CA GLU A 102 29.95 4.38 20.37
C GLU A 102 28.91 5.30 19.73
N LYS A 103 27.93 5.73 20.53
CA LYS A 103 26.96 6.78 20.15
C LYS A 103 27.63 8.14 19.88
N VAL A 104 28.87 8.33 20.32
CA VAL A 104 29.60 9.58 20.19
C VAL A 104 31.03 9.28 19.75
N LYS A 105 31.42 9.81 18.59
CA LYS A 105 32.80 9.78 18.09
C LYS A 105 33.37 11.18 18.11
N MET A 106 34.44 11.38 18.87
CA MET A 106 35.17 12.64 18.86
C MET A 106 36.37 12.49 17.94
N ILE A 107 36.47 13.36 16.94
CA ILE A 107 37.60 13.42 16.03
C ILE A 107 38.32 14.74 16.30
N ALA A 108 39.62 14.68 16.56
CA ALA A 108 40.49 15.84 16.79
C ALA A 108 41.52 15.94 15.65
N PRO A 109 41.20 16.63 14.53
CA PRO A 109 42.15 16.86 13.46
C PRO A 109 43.23 17.85 13.93
N PRO A 110 44.50 17.71 13.49
CA PRO A 110 45.49 18.77 13.70
C PRO A 110 45.00 20.04 13.00
N ASP A 111 45.15 21.19 13.67
CA ASP A 111 44.76 22.52 13.16
C ASP A 111 43.25 22.83 13.08
N ARG A 112 42.39 21.99 13.67
CA ARG A 112 40.93 22.24 13.72
C ARG A 112 40.36 21.99 15.12
N PRO A 113 39.28 22.70 15.51
CA PRO A 113 38.59 22.40 16.77
C PRO A 113 38.02 20.98 16.74
N MET A 114 37.94 20.36 17.92
CA MET A 114 37.42 19.01 18.09
C MET A 114 35.98 18.91 17.58
N ILE A 115 35.72 17.94 16.69
CA ILE A 115 34.40 17.68 16.12
C ILE A 115 33.79 16.47 16.84
N LYS A 116 32.61 16.68 17.44
CA LYS A 116 31.82 15.62 18.10
C LYS A 116 30.74 15.12 17.15
N PHE A 117 30.93 13.92 16.62
CA PHE A 117 29.90 13.21 15.87
C PHE A 117 29.03 12.44 16.86
N VAL A 118 27.75 12.78 16.91
CA VAL A 118 26.76 12.02 17.69
C VAL A 118 25.97 11.18 16.70
N ASP A 119 25.98 9.87 16.87
CA ASP A 119 25.09 9.00 16.13
C ASP A 119 23.65 9.23 16.63
N ILE A 120 22.83 9.73 15.71
CA ILE A 120 21.44 10.08 15.99
C ILE A 120 20.49 8.93 15.63
N GLY A 121 21.03 7.82 15.11
CA GLY A 121 20.30 6.59 14.80
C GLY A 121 19.03 6.83 14.00
N GLY A 122 17.95 6.12 14.37
CA GLY A 122 16.65 6.22 13.73
C GLY A 122 15.79 7.39 14.21
N LYS A 123 16.29 8.29 15.07
CA LYS A 123 15.48 9.31 15.75
C LYS A 123 14.62 10.16 14.80
N PHE A 124 15.16 10.50 13.64
CA PHE A 124 14.48 11.31 12.62
C PHE A 124 13.75 10.50 11.54
N ILE A 125 13.72 9.17 11.65
CA ILE A 125 13.03 8.32 10.69
C ILE A 125 11.54 8.31 11.02
N ASN A 126 10.73 8.75 10.06
CA ASN A 126 9.30 8.51 10.09
C ASN A 126 9.01 7.05 9.70
N LYS A 127 8.70 6.20 10.71
CA LYS A 127 8.40 4.77 10.56
C LYS A 127 7.30 4.52 9.52
N HIS A 128 6.21 5.30 9.57
CA HIS A 128 5.08 5.13 8.66
C HIS A 128 5.45 5.46 7.22
N GLU A 129 6.22 6.53 7.01
CA GLU A 129 6.68 6.90 5.68
C GLU A 129 7.63 5.86 5.10
N SER A 130 8.58 5.37 5.90
CA SER A 130 9.51 4.30 5.51
C SER A 130 8.74 3.04 5.10
N GLN A 131 7.80 2.58 5.92
CA GLN A 131 6.96 1.43 5.59
C GLN A 131 6.15 1.65 4.30
N LYS A 132 5.56 2.84 4.13
CA LYS A 132 4.83 3.21 2.91
C LYS A 132 5.75 3.17 1.69
N ARG A 133 6.99 3.63 1.83
CA ARG A 133 8.01 3.59 0.76
C ARG A 133 8.39 2.16 0.41
N THR A 134 8.64 1.29 1.39
CA THR A 134 8.94 -0.13 1.17
C THR A 134 7.79 -0.85 0.46
N LYS A 135 6.55 -0.65 0.90
CA LYS A 135 5.35 -1.23 0.25
C LYS A 135 5.21 -0.77 -1.19
N LYS A 136 5.40 0.53 -1.46
CA LYS A 136 5.38 1.08 -2.83
C LYS A 136 6.50 0.53 -3.70
N ALA A 137 7.70 0.37 -3.17
CA ALA A 137 8.83 -0.23 -3.88
C ALA A 137 8.55 -1.69 -4.25
N ALA A 138 8.02 -2.48 -3.30
CA ALA A 138 7.61 -3.86 -3.54
C ALA A 138 6.52 -3.96 -4.62
N HIS A 139 5.50 -3.10 -4.55
CA HIS A 139 4.44 -3.03 -5.56
C HIS A 139 5.00 -2.69 -6.95
N ARG A 140 5.87 -1.67 -7.06
CA ARG A 140 6.55 -1.33 -8.32
C ARG A 140 7.41 -2.47 -8.84
N GLY A 141 8.11 -3.19 -7.97
CA GLY A 141 8.90 -4.38 -8.30
C GLY A 141 8.04 -5.50 -8.87
N ALA A 142 6.91 -5.81 -8.22
CA ALA A 142 5.96 -6.81 -8.68
C ALA A 142 5.38 -6.48 -10.07
N LEU A 143 5.01 -5.22 -10.32
CA LEU A 143 4.55 -4.78 -11.63
C LEU A 143 5.62 -4.93 -12.72
N LYS A 144 6.87 -4.55 -12.41
CA LYS A 144 8.00 -4.75 -13.34
C LYS A 144 8.23 -6.23 -13.63
N ALA A 145 8.11 -7.09 -12.62
CA ALA A 145 8.26 -8.54 -12.79
C ALA A 145 7.17 -9.13 -13.68
N LYS A 146 5.90 -8.70 -13.53
CA LYS A 146 4.80 -9.10 -14.42
C LYS A 146 5.07 -8.71 -15.88
N LYS A 147 5.45 -7.45 -16.11
CA LYS A 147 5.81 -6.95 -17.45
C LYS A 147 6.95 -7.74 -18.08
N ARG A 148 7.99 -8.09 -17.30
CA ARG A 148 9.09 -8.92 -17.79
C ARG A 148 8.61 -10.30 -18.24
N LYS A 149 7.69 -10.92 -17.48
CA LYS A 149 7.11 -12.23 -17.86
C LYS A 149 6.29 -12.13 -19.15
N GLU A 150 5.51 -11.07 -19.32
CA GLU A 150 4.74 -10.82 -20.54
C GLU A 150 5.67 -10.66 -21.75
N VAL A 151 6.72 -9.84 -21.65
CA VAL A 151 7.71 -9.66 -22.72
C VAL A 151 8.38 -10.99 -23.10
N VAL A 152 8.80 -11.78 -22.10
CA VAL A 152 9.40 -13.09 -22.34
C VAL A 152 8.41 -14.06 -23.01
N ALA A 153 7.14 -14.04 -22.60
CA ALA A 153 6.11 -14.88 -23.21
C ALA A 153 5.83 -14.47 -24.66
N ASP A 154 5.81 -13.18 -24.96
CA ASP A 154 5.63 -12.67 -26.33
C ASP A 154 6.83 -13.03 -27.22
N GLU A 155 8.05 -12.94 -26.70
CA GLU A 155 9.26 -13.41 -27.41
C GLU A 155 9.19 -14.91 -27.69
N GLN A 156 8.76 -15.72 -26.72
CA GLN A 156 8.57 -17.16 -26.92
C GLN A 156 7.52 -17.46 -28.00
N ARG A 157 6.39 -16.73 -28.04
CA ARG A 157 5.38 -16.87 -29.09
C ARG A 157 5.95 -16.54 -30.47
N ARG A 158 6.69 -15.44 -30.60
CA ARG A 158 7.35 -15.07 -31.87
C ARG A 158 8.33 -16.14 -32.34
N ILE A 159 9.10 -16.73 -31.42
CA ILE A 159 10.01 -17.83 -31.74
C ILE A 159 9.23 -19.05 -32.22
N GLN A 160 8.15 -19.43 -31.52
CA GLN A 160 7.30 -20.56 -31.90
C GLN A 160 6.64 -20.36 -33.28
N GLU A 161 6.09 -19.17 -33.54
CA GLU A 161 5.52 -18.80 -34.83
C GLU A 161 6.57 -18.87 -35.95
N ALA A 162 7.78 -18.34 -35.71
CA ALA A 162 8.86 -18.40 -36.68
C ALA A 162 9.32 -19.85 -36.98
N LEU A 163 9.37 -20.71 -35.96
CA LEU A 163 9.67 -22.13 -36.13
C LEU A 163 8.59 -22.84 -36.94
N TRP A 164 7.32 -22.58 -36.64
CA TRP A 164 6.19 -23.15 -37.37
C TRP A 164 6.19 -22.73 -38.85
N ILE A 165 6.44 -21.45 -39.14
CA ILE A 165 6.58 -20.94 -40.51
C ILE A 165 7.73 -21.65 -41.24
N ARG A 166 8.87 -21.85 -40.57
CA ARG A 166 10.02 -22.55 -41.15
C ARG A 166 9.71 -24.01 -41.44
N GLU A 167 9.02 -24.71 -40.55
CA GLU A 167 8.58 -26.09 -40.77
C GLU A 167 7.60 -26.20 -41.93
N ALA A 168 6.62 -25.29 -42.02
CA ALA A 168 5.67 -25.25 -43.13
C ALA A 168 6.37 -25.01 -44.47
N ALA A 169 7.36 -24.11 -44.51
CA ALA A 169 8.17 -23.86 -45.70
C ALA A 169 8.98 -25.10 -46.12
N ASN A 170 9.60 -25.79 -45.17
CA ASN A 170 10.32 -27.04 -45.44
C ASN A 170 9.38 -28.13 -45.98
N ALA A 171 8.19 -28.28 -45.40
CA ALA A 171 7.18 -29.23 -45.87
C ALA A 171 6.72 -28.93 -47.29
N ALA A 172 6.54 -27.66 -47.65
CA ALA A 172 6.19 -27.26 -49.02
C ALA A 172 7.29 -27.62 -50.02
N VAL A 173 8.56 -27.41 -49.66
CA VAL A 173 9.71 -27.81 -50.50
C VAL A 173 9.76 -29.32 -50.70
N GLU A 174 9.52 -30.11 -49.67
CA GLU A 174 9.46 -31.58 -49.79
C GLU A 174 8.26 -32.04 -50.63
N ALA A 175 7.10 -31.39 -50.50
CA ALA A 175 5.95 -31.66 -51.35
C ALA A 175 6.27 -31.40 -52.84
N GLU A 176 6.95 -30.30 -53.16
CA GLU A 176 7.38 -29.98 -54.53
C GLU A 176 8.41 -30.98 -55.09
N LYS A 177 9.35 -31.46 -54.26
CA LYS A 177 10.28 -32.53 -54.65
C LYS A 177 9.52 -33.82 -54.96
N ASN A 178 8.53 -34.17 -54.14
CA ASN A 178 7.72 -35.36 -54.32
C ASN A 178 6.87 -35.30 -55.59
N THR A 179 6.24 -34.18 -55.91
CA THR A 179 5.47 -34.02 -57.16
C THR A 179 6.36 -34.15 -58.38
N LYS A 180 7.53 -33.49 -58.40
CA LYS A 180 8.53 -33.62 -59.48
C LYS A 180 9.02 -35.07 -59.63
N LYS A 181 9.21 -35.80 -58.53
CA LYS A 181 9.58 -37.22 -58.56
C LYS A 181 8.49 -38.09 -59.18
N ILE A 182 7.22 -37.84 -58.84
CA ILE A 182 6.05 -38.53 -59.43
C ILE A 182 5.95 -38.23 -60.93
N GLU A 183 6.12 -36.98 -61.36
CA GLU A 183 6.12 -36.60 -62.78
C GLU A 183 7.25 -37.29 -63.55
N LYS A 184 8.46 -37.32 -62.98
CA LYS A 184 9.62 -38.01 -63.56
C LYS A 184 9.37 -39.53 -63.71
N LEU A 185 8.69 -40.15 -62.76
CA LEU A 185 8.30 -41.57 -62.85
C LEU A 185 7.23 -41.82 -63.92
N LYS A 186 6.27 -40.90 -64.12
CA LYS A 186 5.27 -40.98 -65.20
C LYS A 186 5.88 -40.88 -66.60
N TRP A 187 7.02 -40.22 -66.74
CA TRP A 187 7.70 -39.98 -68.01
C TRP A 187 8.83 -40.98 -68.32
N GLN A 188 8.98 -42.09 -67.59
CA GLN A 188 9.88 -43.17 -67.99
C GLN A 188 9.24 -44.03 -69.09
N PRO A 189 9.67 -43.92 -70.36
CA PRO A 189 9.15 -44.74 -71.44
C PRO A 189 9.83 -46.11 -71.34
N GLY A 190 9.12 -47.15 -70.88
CA GLY A 190 9.64 -48.52 -71.01
C GLY A 190 9.22 -49.57 -69.99
N VAL A 191 8.50 -49.24 -68.91
CA VAL A 191 7.98 -50.28 -68.00
C VAL A 191 6.50 -50.48 -68.26
N GLY A 192 6.20 -51.55 -68.98
CA GLY A 192 4.92 -51.82 -69.64
C GLY A 192 3.73 -51.88 -68.70
N ARG A 193 2.65 -51.19 -69.11
CA ARG A 193 1.28 -51.58 -68.80
C ARG A 193 1.01 -52.94 -69.46
N SER A 194 1.34 -54.02 -68.76
CA SER A 194 0.82 -55.36 -69.04
C SER A 194 0.20 -55.88 -67.76
N LEU A 195 -1.12 -55.84 -67.64
CA LEU A 195 -1.97 -56.70 -66.80
C LEU A 195 -3.42 -56.21 -66.99
N VAL A 196 -4.11 -56.66 -68.03
CA VAL A 196 -4.86 -57.94 -68.16
C VAL A 196 -6.35 -57.64 -67.96
N LEU A 197 -7.02 -57.49 -69.09
CA LEU A 197 -8.43 -57.81 -69.26
C LEU A 197 -8.51 -59.32 -69.52
N SER A 198 -9.15 -60.06 -68.62
CA SER A 198 -9.73 -61.39 -68.85
C SER A 198 -10.89 -61.53 -67.87
#